data_AF-M2NEQ0-F1
#
_entry.id   AF-M2NEQ0-F1
#
_cell.length_a   1.000
_cell.length_b   1.000
_cell.length_c   1.000
_cell.angle_alpha   90.00
_cell.angle_beta   90.00
_cell.angle_gamma   90.00
#
_symmetry.space_group_name_H-M   'P 1'
#
loop_
_entity.id
_entity.type
_entity.pdbx_description
1 polymer ?
#
loop_
_entity_poly.entity_id
_entity_poly.type
_entity_poly.pdbx_seq_one_letter_code
_entity_poly.pdbx_strand_id
1 'polypeptide(L)' 'MTEKEKMQKQMLYNANYDKILLTERTKAKELCYQFNQLHPSDEKSNRRLYVNCSEKQKVLSV' A
#
# COMPACT_ATOMS: atom_id res chain seq x y z
N MET A 1 18.03 11.16 -6.00
CA MET A 1 16.94 10.18 -6.22
C MET A 1 16.66 9.48 -4.92
N THR A 2 15.41 9.52 -4.46
CA THR A 2 14.96 8.74 -3.31
C THR A 2 14.80 7.27 -3.72
N GLU A 3 14.81 6.36 -2.74
CA GLU A 3 14.58 4.94 -3.01
C GLU A 3 13.19 4.70 -3.61
N LYS A 4 12.22 5.55 -3.28
CA LYS A 4 10.88 5.57 -3.88
C LYS A 4 10.89 5.93 -5.37
N GLU A 5 11.68 6.93 -5.78
CA GLU A 5 11.80 7.28 -7.20
C GLU A 5 12.51 6.19 -8.00
N LYS A 6 13.50 5.51 -7.40
CA LYS A 6 14.18 4.36 -8.01
C LYS A 6 13.20 3.20 -8.21
N MET A 7 12.37 2.90 -7.19
CA MET A 7 11.28 1.92 -7.30
C MET A 7 10.31 2.25 -8.43
N GLN A 8 9.85 3.51 -8.53
CA GLN A 8 8.92 3.94 -9.58
C GLN A 8 9.52 3.84 -10.98
N LYS A 9 10.84 4.00 -11.11
CA LYS A 9 11.58 3.86 -12.38
C LYS A 9 12.04 2.43 -12.65
N GLN A 10 11.59 1.44 -11.88
CA GLN A 10 11.99 0.03 -12.01
C GLN A 10 13.52 -0.18 -11.90
N MET A 11 14.21 0.69 -11.17
CA MET A 11 15.65 0.59 -10.90
C MET A 11 15.91 -0.18 -9.61
N LEU A 12 17.15 -0.61 -9.37
CA LEU A 12 17.54 -1.20 -8.09
C LEU A 12 17.37 -0.18 -6.96
N TYR A 13 16.66 -0.56 -5.90
CA TYR A 13 16.42 0.29 -4.74
C TYR A 13 16.46 -0.52 -3.45
N ASN A 14 16.66 0.16 -2.33
CA ASN A 14 16.74 -0.44 -1.02
C ASN A 14 15.36 -0.56 -0.37
N ALA A 15 14.66 -1.66 -0.67
CA ALA A 15 13.32 -1.92 -0.14
C ALA A 15 13.29 -2.14 1.39
N ASN A 16 14.34 -2.73 1.96
CA ASN A 16 14.28 -3.26 3.33
C ASN A 16 14.77 -2.29 4.41
N TYR A 17 15.60 -1.31 4.05
CA TYR A 17 16.18 -0.37 5.01
C TYR A 17 15.67 1.07 4.87
N ASP A 18 14.93 1.38 3.79
CA ASP A 18 14.35 2.71 3.62
C ASP A 18 13.11 2.89 4.51
N LYS A 19 13.20 3.82 5.46
CA LYS A 19 12.15 4.11 6.45
C LYS A 19 10.87 4.63 5.79
N ILE A 20 10.96 5.33 4.67
CA ILE A 20 9.81 5.89 3.96
C ILE A 20 9.02 4.76 3.30
N LEU A 21 9.71 3.85 2.60
CA LEU A 21 9.09 2.68 1.96
C LEU A 21 8.50 1.70 2.99
N LEU A 22 9.17 1.50 4.13
CA LEU A 22 8.62 0.71 5.24
C LEU A 22 7.34 1.34 5.79
N THR A 23 7.34 2.65 6.04
CA THR A 23 6.16 3.36 6.56
C THR A 23 4.99 3.31 5.58
N GLU A 24 5.25 3.48 4.27
CA GLU A 24 4.20 3.36 3.25
C GLU A 24 3.64 1.94 3.16
N ARG A 25 4.46 0.90 3.29
CA ARG A 25 4.00 -0.49 3.36
C ARG A 25 3.13 -0.75 4.59
N THR A 26 3.53 -0.27 5.76
CA THR A 26 2.74 -0.45 6.99
C THR A 26 1.36 0.19 6.83
N LYS A 27 1.30 1.43 6.33
CA LYS A 27 0.02 2.10 6.04
C LYS A 27 -0.83 1.35 5.03
N ALA A 28 -0.23 0.82 3.97
CA ALA A 28 -0.95 0.02 2.98
C ALA A 28 -1.51 -1.28 3.60
N LYS A 29 -0.74 -1.96 4.46
CA LYS A 29 -1.20 -3.16 5.18
C LYS A 29 -2.34 -2.84 6.15
N GLU A 30 -2.26 -1.74 6.89
CA GLU A 30 -3.34 -1.29 7.78
C GLU A 30 -4.63 -1.02 7.02
N LEU A 31 -4.57 -0.35 5.87
CA LEU A 31 -5.73 -0.09 5.02
C LEU A 31 -6.37 -1.38 4.52
N CYS A 32 -5.56 -2.32 4.04
CA CYS A 32 -6.08 -3.60 3.57
C CYS A 32 -6.60 -4.48 4.73
N TYR A 33 -6.02 -4.37 5.93
CA TYR A 33 -6.54 -5.02 7.14
C TYR A 33 -7.89 -4.45 7.58
N GLN A 34 -8.07 -3.12 7.51
CA GLN A 34 -9.36 -2.48 7.75
C GLN A 34 -10.40 -2.91 6.71
N PHE A 35 -10.01 -2.99 5.44
CA PHE A 35 -10.88 -3.47 4.38
C PHE A 35 -11.33 -4.92 4.62
N ASN A 36 -10.42 -5.82 4.96
CA ASN A 36 -10.72 -7.23 5.19
C ASN A 36 -11.64 -7.48 6.39
N GLN A 37 -11.78 -6.52 7.30
CA GLN A 37 -12.66 -6.61 8.47
C GLN A 37 -14.04 -6.02 8.26
N LEU A 38 -14.30 -5.38 7.12
CA LEU A 38 -15.61 -4.80 6.83
C LEU A 38 -16.64 -5.89 6.60
N HIS A 39 -17.85 -5.65 7.08
CA HIS A 39 -18.97 -6.54 6.84
C HIS A 39 -19.36 -6.50 5.34
N PRO A 40 -19.64 -7.65 4.70
CA PRO A 40 -19.96 -7.70 3.27
C PRO A 40 -21.23 -6.91 2.88
N SER A 41 -22.11 -6.60 3.84
CA SER A 41 -23.29 -5.75 3.60
C SER A 41 -22.99 -4.24 3.52
N ASP A 42 -21.78 -3.81 3.92
CA ASP A 42 -21.38 -2.40 3.92
C ASP A 42 -20.71 -2.00 2.59
N GLU A 43 -21.47 -2.05 1.49
CA GLU A 43 -20.98 -1.79 0.12
C GLU A 43 -20.32 -0.41 -0.05
N LYS A 44 -20.85 0.63 0.60
CA LYS A 44 -20.32 2.00 0.50
C LYS A 44 -18.93 2.13 1.14
N SER A 45 -18.75 1.54 2.31
CA SER A 45 -17.49 1.55 3.05
C SER A 45 -16.45 0.66 2.35
N ASN A 46 -16.89 -0.51 1.85
CA ASN A 46 -16.06 -1.40 1.03
C ASN A 46 -15.52 -0.69 -0.21
N ARG A 47 -16.35 0.01 -0.99
CA ARG A 47 -15.89 0.67 -2.22
C ARG A 47 -14.82 1.73 -1.98
N ARG A 48 -14.96 2.54 -0.91
CA ARG A 48 -13.95 3.56 -0.56
C ARG A 48 -12.63 2.94 -0.14
N LEU A 49 -12.68 1.92 0.73
CA LEU A 49 -11.47 1.27 1.24
C LEU A 49 -10.80 0.40 0.16
N TYR A 50 -11.56 -0.17 -0.76
CA TYR A 50 -11.05 -0.91 -1.92
C TYR A 50 -10.24 -0.03 -2.89
N VAL A 51 -10.75 1.15 -3.24
CA VAL A 51 -10.01 2.10 -4.10
C VAL A 51 -8.69 2.49 -3.44
N ASN A 52 -8.72 2.78 -2.14
CA ASN A 52 -7.52 3.16 -1.39
C ASN A 52 -6.51 2.02 -1.21
N CYS A 53 -6.96 0.78 -0.94
CA CYS A 53 -6.08 -0.39 -0.81
C CYS A 53 -5.48 -0.75 -2.18
N SER A 54 -6.25 -0.76 -3.27
CA SER A 54 -5.77 -1.14 -4.60
C SER A 54 -4.70 -0.20 -5.17
N GLU A 55 -4.81 1.12 -4.95
CA GLU A 55 -3.78 2.08 -5.34
C GLU A 55 -2.47 1.89 -4.55
N LYS A 56 -2.58 1.54 -3.26
CA LYS A 56 -1.44 1.37 -2.37
C LYS A 56 -0.81 -0.02 -2.44
N GLN A 57 -1.52 -1.02 -2.95
CA GLN A 57 -1.02 -2.38 -3.09
C GLN A 57 0.08 -2.52 -4.15
N LYS A 58 0.18 -1.59 -5.10
CA LYS A 58 1.34 -1.48 -6.01
C LYS A 58 2.68 -1.26 -5.29
N VAL A 59 2.65 -0.76 -4.06
CA VAL A 59 3.84 -0.53 -3.22
C VAL A 59 4.19 -1.76 -2.38
N LEU A 60 3.30 -2.75 -2.30
CA LEU A 60 3.44 -3.99 -1.52
C LEU A 60 4.02 -5.15 -2.33
N SER A 61 3.96 -5.13 -3.66
CA SER A 61 4.32 -6.26 -4.53
C SER A 61 5.81 -6.37 -4.86
N VAL A 62 6.69 -5.86 -3.99
CA VAL A 62 8.14 -5.87 -4.17
C VAL A 62 8.83 -6.19 -2.86
#